data_AF-A0A938TSE5-F1
#
_entry.id   AF-A0A938TSE5-F1
#
_cell.length_a   1.000
_cell.length_b   1.000
_cell.length_c   1.000
_cell.angle_alpha   90.00
_cell.angle_beta   90.00
_cell.angle_gamma   90.00
#
_symmetry.space_group_name_H-M   'P 1'
#
loop_
_entity.id
_entity.type
_entity.pdbx_description
1 polymer ?
#
loop_
_entity_poly.entity_id
_entity_poly.type
_entity_poly.pdbx_seq_one_letter_code
_entity_poly.pdbx_strand_id
1 'polypeptide(L)'
;MMLVFLRLLLMIFLSCCYTAVNAAPPPQCSIEARTQAKKLLEFHVGKDDRIEIDSGVFALASIRNPANRKQQFAVLEVWGYIYKAQYRMRFIYYRPLDQCLLMGQEILEFARL
;
A
#
# COMPACT_ATOMS: atom_id res chain seq x y z
N MET A 1 -26.03 36.63 -33.28
CA MET A 1 -26.33 35.22 -32.94
C MET A 1 -25.20 34.24 -33.27
N MET A 2 -24.61 34.29 -34.48
CA MET A 2 -23.57 33.34 -34.92
C MET A 2 -22.24 33.41 -34.13
N LEU A 3 -21.78 34.61 -33.72
CA LEU A 3 -20.57 34.77 -32.90
C LEU A 3 -20.69 34.23 -31.46
N VAL A 4 -21.91 34.18 -30.90
CA VAL A 4 -22.15 33.67 -29.54
C VAL A 4 -22.08 32.15 -29.52
N PHE A 5 -22.64 31.50 -30.54
CA PHE A 5 -22.54 30.05 -30.73
C PHE A 5 -21.09 29.59 -30.93
N LEU A 6 -20.27 30.35 -31.68
CA LEU A 6 -18.86 30.03 -31.91
C LEU A 6 -18.02 30.14 -30.63
N ARG A 7 -18.30 31.13 -29.77
CA ARG A 7 -17.64 31.27 -28.45
C ARG A 7 -18.06 30.18 -27.47
N LEU A 8 -19.34 29.76 -27.51
CA LEU A 8 -19.85 28.69 -26.67
C LEU A 8 -19.23 27.33 -27.02
N LEU A 9 -19.08 27.05 -28.32
CA LEU A 9 -18.40 25.84 -28.82
C LEU A 9 -16.91 25.81 -28.43
N LEU A 10 -16.23 26.96 -28.47
CA LEU A 10 -14.82 27.06 -28.08
C LEU A 10 -14.58 26.82 -26.57
N MET A 11 -15.51 27.26 -25.72
CA MET A 11 -15.47 27.02 -24.27
C MET A 11 -15.70 25.53 -23.91
N ILE A 12 -16.57 24.84 -24.65
CA ILE A 12 -16.85 23.41 -24.43
C ILE A 12 -15.66 22.53 -24.82
N PHE A 13 -14.95 22.86 -25.90
CA PHE A 13 -13.77 22.11 -26.34
C PHE A 13 -12.58 22.23 -25.37
N LEU A 14 -12.46 23.35 -24.65
CA LEU A 14 -11.38 23.60 -23.69
C LEU A 14 -11.57 22.85 -22.35
N SER A 15 -12.78 22.35 -22.06
CA SER A 15 -13.10 21.69 -20.78
C SER A 15 -12.87 20.17 -20.78
N CYS A 16 -12.46 19.55 -21.90
CA CYS A 16 -12.35 18.09 -22.01
C CYS A 16 -10.98 17.52 -21.59
N CYS A 17 -10.00 18.36 -21.26
CA CYS A 17 -8.72 17.92 -20.69
C CYS A 17 -8.84 17.70 -19.17
N TYR A 18 -9.78 16.84 -18.74
CA TYR A 18 -9.73 16.28 -17.40
C TYR A 18 -8.49 15.38 -17.33
N THR A 19 -7.53 15.82 -16.52
CA THR A 19 -6.28 15.12 -16.25
C THR A 19 -6.60 13.78 -15.60
N ALA A 20 -6.27 12.68 -16.28
CA ALA A 20 -6.22 11.37 -15.65
C ALA A 20 -5.12 11.42 -14.57
N VAL A 21 -5.52 11.47 -13.31
CA VAL A 21 -4.62 11.25 -12.17
C VAL A 21 -4.16 9.81 -12.25
N ASN A 22 -2.96 9.59 -12.81
CA ASN A 22 -2.31 8.29 -12.74
C ASN A 22 -1.84 8.08 -11.30
N ALA A 23 -2.53 7.22 -10.57
CA ALA A 23 -2.04 6.73 -9.29
C ALA A 23 -0.68 6.05 -9.51
N ALA A 24 0.30 6.34 -8.66
CA ALA A 24 1.59 5.67 -8.71
C ALA A 24 1.39 4.14 -8.61
N PRO A 25 2.18 3.33 -9.34
CA PRO A 25 2.05 1.89 -9.27
C PRO A 25 2.32 1.43 -7.83
N PRO A 26 1.60 0.39 -7.36
CA PRO A 26 1.81 -0.14 -6.02
C PRO A 26 3.24 -0.67 -5.86
N PRO A 27 3.82 -0.62 -4.64
CA PRO A 27 5.14 -1.20 -4.40
C PRO A 27 5.23 -2.67 -4.83
N GLN A 28 6.38 -3.08 -5.36
CA GLN A 28 6.66 -4.51 -5.56
C GLN A 28 6.47 -5.28 -4.25
N CYS A 29 5.84 -6.46 -4.33
CA CYS A 29 5.41 -7.30 -3.20
C CYS A 29 4.14 -6.85 -2.46
N SER A 30 3.34 -5.94 -3.02
CA SER A 30 2.13 -5.45 -2.35
C SER A 30 1.07 -6.53 -2.12
N ILE A 31 0.88 -7.46 -3.06
CA ILE A 31 -0.11 -8.53 -2.93
C ILE A 31 0.31 -9.51 -1.83
N GLU A 32 1.59 -9.87 -1.81
CA GLU A 32 2.20 -10.72 -0.81
C GLU A 32 2.14 -10.06 0.57
N ALA A 33 2.42 -8.76 0.67
CA ALA A 33 2.34 -8.01 1.93
C ALA A 33 0.93 -8.04 2.52
N ARG A 34 -0.11 -7.81 1.71
CA ARG A 34 -1.51 -7.89 2.15
C ARG A 34 -1.90 -9.32 2.56
N THR A 35 -1.43 -10.31 1.80
CA THR A 35 -1.67 -11.72 2.13
C THR A 35 -1.03 -12.11 3.46
N GLN A 36 0.20 -11.64 3.71
CA GLN A 36 0.89 -11.88 4.98
C GLN A 36 0.27 -11.08 6.13
N ALA A 37 -0.22 -9.86 5.88
CA ALA A 37 -0.93 -9.06 6.86
C ALA A 37 -2.18 -9.76 7.40
N LYS A 38 -2.98 -10.39 6.53
CA LYS A 38 -4.12 -11.20 6.97
C LYS A 38 -3.68 -12.34 7.90
N LYS A 39 -2.68 -13.12 7.47
CA LYS A 39 -2.15 -14.25 8.24
C LYS A 39 -1.57 -13.81 9.59
N LEU A 40 -0.83 -12.70 9.62
CA LEU A 40 -0.22 -12.17 10.83
C LEU A 40 -1.29 -11.66 11.81
N LEU A 41 -2.29 -10.93 11.32
CA LEU A 41 -3.36 -10.44 12.17
C LEU A 41 -4.20 -11.59 12.73
N GLU A 42 -4.58 -12.57 11.91
CA GLU A 42 -5.24 -13.81 12.37
C GLU A 42 -4.41 -14.57 13.41
N PHE A 43 -3.08 -14.62 13.24
CA PHE A 43 -2.20 -15.23 14.23
C PHE A 43 -2.17 -14.44 15.55
N HIS A 44 -2.21 -13.11 15.47
CA HIS A 44 -2.08 -12.22 16.63
C HIS A 44 -3.35 -12.18 17.49
N VAL A 45 -4.54 -12.08 16.86
CA VAL A 45 -5.82 -11.90 17.57
C VAL A 45 -6.72 -13.13 17.53
N GLY A 46 -6.34 -14.16 16.78
CA GLY A 46 -7.19 -15.30 16.45
C GLY A 46 -7.95 -15.11 15.13
N LYS A 47 -8.52 -16.20 14.62
CA LYS A 47 -9.37 -16.15 13.42
C LYS A 47 -10.69 -15.45 13.75
N ASP A 48 -11.01 -14.41 12.99
CA ASP A 48 -12.24 -13.63 13.12
C ASP A 48 -12.66 -13.13 11.74
N ASP A 49 -13.95 -13.16 11.44
CA ASP A 49 -14.51 -12.76 10.15
C ASP A 49 -14.54 -11.24 9.95
N ARG A 50 -14.35 -10.46 11.03
CA ARG A 50 -14.28 -8.99 11.02
C ARG A 50 -12.87 -8.45 10.79
N ILE A 51 -11.90 -9.33 10.48
CA ILE A 51 -10.55 -8.91 10.11
C ILE A 51 -10.57 -8.29 8.71
N GLU A 52 -10.10 -7.05 8.62
CA GLU A 52 -9.98 -6.31 7.37
C GLU A 52 -8.53 -5.88 7.15
N ILE A 53 -8.02 -6.02 5.92
CA ILE A 53 -6.68 -5.57 5.53
C ILE A 53 -6.83 -4.43 4.53
N ASP A 54 -6.21 -3.29 4.85
CA ASP A 54 -6.22 -2.11 4.00
C ASP A 54 -5.72 -2.44 2.58
N SER A 55 -6.25 -1.73 1.60
CA SER A 55 -5.78 -1.80 0.22
C SER A 55 -4.41 -1.12 0.04
N GLY A 56 -4.12 -0.11 0.87
CA GLY A 56 -2.89 0.64 0.85
C GLY A 56 -1.69 -0.16 1.33
N VAL A 57 -0.62 -0.15 0.52
CA VAL A 57 0.70 -0.68 0.88
C VAL A 57 1.72 0.42 0.69
N PHE A 58 2.43 0.76 1.77
CA PHE A 58 3.36 1.89 1.77
C PHE A 58 4.80 1.38 1.83
N ALA A 59 5.62 1.79 0.87
CA ALA A 59 7.05 1.53 0.93
C ALA A 59 7.71 2.45 1.96
N LEU A 60 8.49 1.87 2.87
CA LEU A 60 9.30 2.60 3.84
C LEU A 60 10.78 2.55 3.46
N ALA A 61 11.61 3.23 4.26
CA ALA A 61 13.05 3.13 4.13
C ALA A 61 13.52 1.67 4.19
N SER A 62 14.40 1.29 3.26
CA SER A 62 14.99 -0.03 3.24
C SER A 62 15.90 -0.23 4.45
N ILE A 63 16.04 -1.50 4.86
CA ILE A 63 16.97 -1.89 5.91
C ILE A 63 18.13 -2.65 5.31
N ARG A 64 19.33 -2.46 5.84
CA ARG A 64 20.51 -3.20 5.40
C ARG A 64 20.43 -4.64 5.91
N ASN A 65 20.78 -5.60 5.06
CA ASN A 65 20.89 -6.98 5.51
C ASN A 65 22.03 -7.09 6.55
N PRO A 66 21.75 -7.52 7.80
CA PRO A 66 22.78 -7.61 8.84
C PRO A 66 23.87 -8.63 8.51
N ALA A 67 23.56 -9.68 7.75
CA ALA A 67 24.51 -10.69 7.31
C ALA A 67 25.30 -10.27 6.06
N ASN A 68 24.79 -9.35 5.25
CA ASN A 68 25.45 -8.88 4.03
C ASN A 68 25.19 -7.40 3.78
N ARG A 69 26.17 -6.56 4.13
CA ARG A 69 26.02 -5.10 4.05
C ARG A 69 25.82 -4.54 2.63
N LYS A 70 26.11 -5.32 1.58
CA LYS A 70 25.87 -4.94 0.18
C LYS A 70 24.41 -5.17 -0.24
N GLN A 71 23.65 -5.94 0.53
CA GLN A 71 22.24 -6.22 0.28
C GLN A 71 21.34 -5.35 1.14
N GLN A 72 20.14 -5.05 0.61
CA GLN A 72 19.10 -4.34 1.32
C GLN A 72 17.79 -5.12 1.25
N PHE A 73 16.99 -5.00 2.29
CA PHE A 73 15.62 -5.48 2.32
C PHE A 73 14.67 -4.31 2.12
N ALA A 74 13.63 -4.56 1.34
CA ALA A 74 12.50 -3.64 1.24
C ALA A 74 11.62 -3.78 2.47
N VAL A 75 11.05 -2.66 2.92
CA VAL A 75 10.11 -2.64 4.03
C VAL A 75 8.80 -2.09 3.52
N LEU A 76 7.74 -2.89 3.66
CA LEU A 76 6.38 -2.50 3.29
C LEU A 76 5.53 -2.40 4.55
N GLU A 77 4.75 -1.34 4.67
CA GLU A 77 3.78 -1.15 5.73
C GLU A 77 2.36 -1.39 5.21
N VAL A 78 1.59 -2.13 5.98
CA VAL A 78 0.18 -2.44 5.71
C VAL A 78 -0.60 -2.22 6.99
N TRP A 79 -1.78 -1.63 6.87
CA TRP A 79 -2.71 -1.46 7.96
C TRP A 79 -3.76 -2.58 7.96
N GLY A 80 -4.12 -3.04 9.15
CA GLY A 80 -5.18 -4.02 9.35
C GLY A 80 -6.07 -3.59 10.51
N TYR A 81 -7.30 -4.07 10.50
CA TYR A 81 -8.34 -3.67 11.43
C TYR A 81 -9.10 -4.90 11.91
N ILE A 82 -9.52 -4.85 13.17
CA ILE A 82 -10.52 -5.78 13.72
C ILE A 82 -11.41 -5.00 14.67
N TYR A 83 -12.68 -4.87 14.29
CA TYR A 83 -13.66 -4.04 14.99
C TYR A 83 -13.20 -2.58 15.18
N LYS A 84 -12.69 -2.22 16.37
CA LYS A 84 -12.18 -0.87 16.69
C LYS A 84 -10.66 -0.81 16.79
N ALA A 85 -9.99 -1.96 16.86
CA ALA A 85 -8.55 -2.04 16.96
C ALA A 85 -7.93 -1.86 15.57
N GLN A 86 -6.86 -1.08 15.52
CA GLN A 86 -6.09 -0.83 14.30
C GLN A 86 -4.66 -1.31 14.53
N TYR A 87 -4.11 -1.99 13.54
CA TYR A 87 -2.78 -2.59 13.61
C TYR A 87 -1.95 -2.10 12.44
N ARG A 88 -0.79 -1.53 12.76
CA ARG A 88 0.24 -1.19 11.79
C ARG A 88 1.20 -2.38 11.69
N MET A 89 1.29 -2.98 10.52
CA MET A 89 2.18 -4.11 10.27
C MET A 89 3.28 -3.73 9.30
N ARG A 90 4.50 -4.22 9.54
CA ARG A 90 5.63 -4.06 8.61
C ARG A 90 6.13 -5.41 8.16
N PHE A 91 6.39 -5.55 6.87
CA PHE A 91 6.92 -6.74 6.23
C PHE A 91 8.26 -6.42 5.59
N ILE A 92 9.27 -7.22 5.94
CA ILE A 92 10.65 -7.05 5.47
C ILE A 92 10.87 -8.10 4.38
N TYR A 93 11.12 -7.66 3.15
CA TYR A 93 11.31 -8.51 2.00
C TYR A 93 12.73 -8.46 1.44
N TYR A 94 13.29 -9.63 1.16
CA TYR A 94 14.35 -9.75 0.17
C TYR A 94 13.70 -9.96 -1.21
N ARG A 95 14.18 -9.21 -2.22
CA ARG A 95 13.54 -9.15 -3.55
C ARG A 95 14.50 -9.46 -4.70
N PRO A 96 14.95 -10.71 -4.87
CA PRO A 96 15.71 -11.11 -6.05
C PRO A 96 14.74 -11.35 -7.22
N LEU A 97 15.01 -10.79 -8.41
CA LEU A 97 14.35 -11.16 -9.68
C LEU A 97 12.83 -11.34 -9.56
N ASP A 98 12.13 -10.31 -9.09
CA ASP A 98 10.67 -10.26 -8.91
C ASP A 98 10.06 -11.26 -7.91
N GLN A 99 10.88 -11.91 -7.10
CA GLN A 99 10.40 -12.73 -5.99
C GLN A 99 10.23 -11.90 -4.71
N CYS A 100 9.32 -12.33 -3.85
CA CYS A 100 9.02 -11.68 -2.57
C CYS A 100 9.31 -12.64 -1.41
N LEU A 101 10.57 -12.72 -0.99
CA LEU A 101 10.99 -13.56 0.13
C LEU A 101 10.81 -12.81 1.45
N LEU A 102 9.86 -13.25 2.27
CA LEU A 102 9.61 -12.66 3.58
C LEU A 102 10.75 -13.01 4.55
N MET A 103 11.44 -11.98 5.04
CA MET A 103 12.58 -12.11 5.98
C MET A 103 12.19 -11.81 7.41
N GLY A 104 11.12 -11.03 7.61
CA GLY A 104 10.66 -10.64 8.94
C GLY A 104 9.35 -9.87 8.89
N GLN A 105 8.70 -9.80 10.04
CA GLN A 105 7.42 -9.12 10.20
C GLN A 105 7.30 -8.49 11.59
N GLU A 106 6.64 -7.34 11.66
CA GLU A 106 6.29 -6.62 12.90
C GLU A 106 4.78 -6.36 12.87
N ILE A 107 4.12 -6.45 14.02
CA ILE A 107 2.76 -5.99 14.24
C ILE A 107 2.74 -5.09 15.47
N LEU A 108 2.10 -3.93 15.35
CA LEU A 108 1.95 -2.96 16.42
C LEU A 108 0.51 -2.45 16.46
N GLU A 109 -0.16 -2.59 17.61
CA GLU A 109 -1.46 -1.97 17.83
C GLU A 109 -1.32 -0.44 17.90
N PHE A 110 -2.21 0.26 17.22
CA PHE A 110 -2.28 1.71 17.25
C PHE A 110 -3.17 2.17 18.41
N ALA A 111 -2.54 2.37 19.58
CA ALA A 111 -3.21 2.79 20.81
C ALA A 111 -2.63 4.12 21.34
N ARG A 112 -3.46 4.85 22.09
CA ARG A 112 -3.04 5.99 22.94
C ARG A 112 -3.22 5.58 24.40
N LEU A 113 -2.18 5.73 25.20
CA LEU A 113 -2.11 5.35 26.61
C LEU A 113 -1.98 6.59 27.49
#